data_AF-A0A6P0IKR3-F1
#
_entry.id   AF-A0A6P0IKR3-F1
#
_cell.length_a   1.000
_cell.length_b   1.000
_cell.length_c   1.000
_cell.angle_alpha   90.00
_cell.angle_beta   90.00
_cell.angle_gamma   90.00
#
_symmetry.space_group_name_H-M   'P 1'
#
loop_
_entity.id
_entity.type
_entity.pdbx_description
1 polymer ?
#
loop_
_entity_poly.entity_id
_entity_poly.type
_entity_poly.pdbx_seq_one_letter_code
_entity_poly.pdbx_strand_id
1 'polypeptide(L)'
;MSIDPSAVISAGVILRADRDSKITIAAGVCIGMGAIIHAHKGTVEVESGASLGAGVLVVGKGKIGANASIGSLTTIWNHSVESLQV
;
A
#
# COMPACT_ATOMS: atom_id res chain seq x y z
N MET A 1 -10.34 3.74 -7.41
CA MET A 1 -8.89 3.60 -7.18
C MET A 1 -8.20 4.82 -7.75
N SER A 2 -7.16 5.32 -7.09
CA SER A 2 -6.37 6.48 -7.53
C SER A 2 -4.89 6.19 -7.31
N ILE A 3 -4.05 6.46 -8.31
CA ILE A 3 -2.59 6.34 -8.22
C ILE A 3 -2.01 7.65 -8.72
N ASP A 4 -1.15 8.26 -7.92
CA ASP A 4 -0.37 9.42 -8.35
C ASP A 4 0.63 9.03 -9.45
N PRO A 5 0.83 9.86 -10.50
CA PRO A 5 1.74 9.55 -11.61
C PRO A 5 3.20 9.32 -11.20
N SER A 6 3.64 9.84 -10.05
CA SER A 6 5.00 9.66 -9.55
C SER A 6 5.21 8.35 -8.77
N ALA A 7 4.15 7.60 -8.47
CA ALA A 7 4.26 6.35 -7.76
C ALA A 7 5.00 5.29 -8.59
N VAL A 8 5.94 4.60 -7.95
CA VAL A 8 6.71 3.52 -8.57
C VAL A 8 6.06 2.18 -8.23
N ILE A 9 5.51 1.51 -9.24
CA ILE A 9 4.87 0.20 -9.12
C ILE A 9 5.73 -0.83 -9.83
N SER A 10 6.36 -1.73 -9.07
CA SER A 10 7.22 -2.77 -9.62
C SER A 10 6.44 -3.89 -10.33
N ALA A 11 7.15 -4.73 -11.10
CA ALA A 11 6.56 -5.89 -11.75
C ALA A 11 5.87 -6.84 -10.76
N GLY A 12 4.76 -7.45 -11.18
CA GLY A 12 4.03 -8.44 -10.38
C GLY A 12 3.24 -7.86 -9.19
N VAL A 13 3.18 -6.54 -9.02
CA VAL A 13 2.31 -5.92 -8.02
C VAL A 13 0.83 -6.14 -8.38
N ILE A 14 0.03 -6.52 -7.39
CA ILE A 14 -1.43 -6.70 -7.55
C ILE A 14 -2.14 -5.65 -6.70
N LEU A 15 -2.96 -4.81 -7.35
CA LEU A 15 -3.83 -3.84 -6.69
C LEU A 15 -5.28 -4.25 -6.91
N ARG A 16 -5.95 -4.71 -5.85
CA ARG A 16 -7.32 -5.20 -5.90
C ARG A 16 -8.17 -4.46 -4.89
N ALA A 17 -9.24 -3.82 -5.35
CA ALA A 17 -10.27 -3.30 -4.47
C ALA A 17 -11.55 -4.11 -4.68
N ASP A 18 -12.14 -4.61 -3.60
CA ASP A 18 -13.48 -5.22 -3.65
C ASP A 18 -14.55 -4.17 -3.97
N ARG A 19 -15.79 -4.62 -4.18
CA ARG A 19 -16.93 -3.72 -4.35
C ARG A 19 -17.03 -2.75 -3.18
N ASP A 20 -17.25 -1.47 -3.50
CA ASP A 20 -17.31 -0.35 -2.56
C ASP A 20 -16.02 -0.08 -1.75
N SER A 21 -14.93 -0.80 -2.06
CA SER A 21 -13.61 -0.58 -1.47
C SER A 21 -12.74 0.29 -2.37
N LYS A 22 -11.72 0.93 -1.79
CA LYS A 22 -10.86 1.88 -2.51
C LYS A 22 -9.39 1.66 -2.18
N ILE A 23 -8.53 1.89 -3.16
CA ILE A 23 -7.09 2.01 -2.97
C ILE A 23 -6.68 3.41 -3.44
N THR A 24 -5.92 4.11 -2.61
CA THR A 24 -5.31 5.40 -2.93
C THR A 24 -3.81 5.28 -2.74
N ILE A 25 -3.04 5.53 -3.79
CA ILE A 25 -1.57 5.57 -3.77
C ILE A 25 -1.14 7.00 -4.05
N ALA A 26 -0.51 7.65 -3.06
CA ALA A 26 -0.09 9.04 -3.14
C ALA A 26 1.28 9.20 -3.85
N ALA A 27 1.71 10.46 -3.97
CA ALA A 27 2.94 10.82 -4.68
C ALA A 27 4.20 10.22 -4.03
N GLY A 28 5.15 9.80 -4.86
CA GLY A 28 6.45 9.28 -4.41
C GLY A 28 6.39 7.95 -3.64
N VAL A 29 5.26 7.23 -3.66
CA VAL A 29 5.17 5.89 -3.09
C VAL A 29 5.97 4.90 -3.93
N CYS A 30 6.70 4.00 -3.25
CA CYS A 30 7.42 2.90 -3.88
C CYS A 30 6.80 1.56 -3.47
N ILE A 31 6.39 0.74 -4.43
CA ILE A 31 5.83 -0.60 -4.20
C ILE A 31 6.76 -1.66 -4.81
N GLY A 32 7.34 -2.49 -3.95
CA GLY A 32 8.26 -3.56 -4.31
C GLY A 32 7.60 -4.68 -5.10
N MET A 33 8.44 -5.41 -5.86
CA MET A 33 8.02 -6.52 -6.72
C MET A 33 7.16 -7.53 -5.95
N GLY A 34 6.08 -8.00 -6.60
CA GLY A 34 5.22 -9.05 -6.05
C GLY A 34 4.37 -8.64 -4.84
N ALA A 35 4.34 -7.36 -4.46
CA ALA A 35 3.47 -6.89 -3.39
C ALA A 35 1.99 -6.97 -3.80
N ILE A 36 1.13 -7.25 -2.83
CA ILE A 36 -0.32 -7.37 -3.03
C ILE A 36 -1.00 -6.39 -2.10
N ILE A 37 -1.81 -5.49 -2.66
CA ILE A 37 -2.68 -4.59 -1.91
C ILE A 37 -4.13 -4.94 -2.24
N HIS A 38 -4.81 -5.52 -1.27
CA HIS A 38 -6.22 -5.90 -1.35
C HIS A 38 -7.06 -5.07 -0.40
N ALA A 39 -7.73 -4.05 -0.93
CA ALA A 39 -8.74 -3.32 -0.17
C ALA A 39 -10.02 -4.15 -0.04
N HIS A 40 -10.36 -4.53 1.19
CA HIS A 40 -11.55 -5.33 1.52
C HIS A 40 -12.37 -4.62 2.61
N LYS A 41 -13.65 -4.36 2.31
CA LYS A 41 -14.59 -3.67 3.21
C LYS A 41 -14.09 -2.31 3.70
N GLY A 42 -13.44 -1.53 2.82
CA GLY A 42 -13.00 -0.18 3.15
C GLY A 42 -11.91 0.36 2.23
N THR A 43 -11.15 1.34 2.72
CA THR A 43 -10.07 2.00 1.97
C THR A 43 -8.72 1.53 2.48
N VAL A 44 -7.80 1.25 1.55
CA VAL A 44 -6.36 1.23 1.82
C VAL A 44 -5.75 2.50 1.26
N GLU A 45 -5.13 3.29 2.12
CA GLU A 45 -4.46 4.54 1.76
C GLU A 45 -2.95 4.36 1.96
N VAL A 46 -2.17 4.60 0.90
CA VAL A 46 -0.70 4.62 0.98
C VAL A 46 -0.28 6.06 0.73
N GLU A 47 0.17 6.73 1.79
CA GLU A 47 0.49 8.16 1.78
C GLU A 47 1.87 8.45 1.20
N SER A 48 2.11 9.74 0.94
CA SER A 48 3.26 10.18 0.17
C SER A 48 4.60 9.71 0.74
N GLY A 49 5.48 9.25 -0.14
CA GLY A 49 6.82 8.78 0.21
C GLY A 49 6.88 7.44 0.95
N ALA A 50 5.75 6.77 1.21
CA ALA A 50 5.76 5.44 1.82
C ALA A 50 6.45 4.41 0.91
N SER A 51 7.19 3.49 1.51
CA SER A 51 7.94 2.44 0.82
C SER A 51 7.48 1.05 1.27
N LEU A 52 6.99 0.23 0.35
CA LEU A 52 6.60 -1.14 0.59
C LEU A 52 7.64 -2.07 -0.04
N GLY A 53 8.28 -2.91 0.78
CA GLY A 53 9.24 -3.91 0.33
C GLY A 53 8.65 -4.97 -0.61
N ALA A 54 9.52 -5.82 -1.15
CA ALA A 54 9.09 -6.89 -2.06
C ALA A 54 8.19 -7.90 -1.34
N GLY A 55 7.14 -8.34 -2.02
CA GLY A 55 6.19 -9.33 -1.50
C GLY A 55 5.38 -8.89 -0.28
N VAL A 56 5.30 -7.58 0.00
CA VAL A 56 4.41 -7.07 1.07
C VAL A 56 2.96 -7.41 0.73
N LEU A 57 2.21 -7.86 1.73
CA LEU A 57 0.78 -8.15 1.63
C LEU A 57 -0.01 -7.18 2.51
N VAL A 58 -0.90 -6.40 1.91
CA VAL A 58 -1.84 -5.53 2.62
C VAL A 58 -3.26 -6.02 2.34
N VAL A 59 -4.03 -6.34 3.37
CA VAL A 59 -5.41 -6.81 3.22
C VAL A 59 -6.34 -6.06 4.18
N GLY A 60 -7.48 -5.61 3.66
CA GLY A 60 -8.54 -5.01 4.47
C GLY A 60 -8.66 -3.51 4.28
N LYS A 61 -8.73 -2.77 5.39
CA LYS A 61 -8.74 -1.31 5.43
C LYS A 61 -7.65 -0.79 6.37
N GLY A 62 -7.10 0.38 6.07
CA GLY A 62 -6.04 0.98 6.87
C GLY A 62 -5.24 2.00 6.08
N LYS A 63 -4.30 2.64 6.78
CA LYS A 63 -3.41 3.64 6.22
C LYS A 63 -1.96 3.23 6.40
N ILE A 64 -1.14 3.32 5.36
CA ILE A 64 0.32 3.32 5.46
C ILE A 64 0.75 4.78 5.43
N GLY A 65 1.17 5.28 6.59
CA GLY A 65 1.45 6.69 6.82
C GLY A 65 2.59 7.23 5.97
N ALA A 66 2.61 8.56 5.82
CA ALA A 66 3.62 9.24 5.02
C ALA A 66 5.05 8.86 5.46
N ASN A 67 5.89 8.54 4.48
CA ASN A 67 7.27 8.11 4.69
C ASN A 67 7.45 6.88 5.60
N ALA A 68 6.41 6.07 5.82
CA ALA A 68 6.57 4.79 6.50
C ALA A 68 7.32 3.79 5.58
N SER A 69 8.13 2.92 6.18
CA SER A 69 8.85 1.86 5.49
C SER A 69 8.36 0.51 5.97
N ILE A 70 7.88 -0.31 5.04
CA ILE A 70 7.40 -1.66 5.32
C ILE A 70 8.43 -2.65 4.80
N GLY A 71 9.02 -3.45 5.70
CA GLY A 71 9.97 -4.50 5.33
C GLY A 71 9.38 -5.52 4.36
N SER A 72 10.23 -6.12 3.51
CA SER A 72 9.82 -7.16 2.57
C SER A 72 9.11 -8.33 3.27
N LEU A 73 8.16 -8.96 2.57
CA LEU A 73 7.36 -10.10 3.05
C LEU A 73 6.48 -9.81 4.29
N THR A 74 6.37 -8.54 4.70
CA THR A 74 5.48 -8.15 5.80
C THR A 74 4.01 -8.27 5.40
N THR A 75 3.17 -8.74 6.32
CA THR A 75 1.72 -8.75 6.17
C THR A 75 1.07 -7.70 7.07
N ILE A 76 0.25 -6.83 6.49
CA ILE A 76 -0.56 -5.82 7.18
C ILE A 76 -2.03 -6.19 6.99
N TRP A 77 -2.69 -6.56 8.08
CA TRP A 77 -4.07 -7.05 8.05
C TRP A 77 -4.99 -6.15 8.87
N ASN A 78 -5.87 -5.40 8.18
CA ASN A 78 -6.81 -4.46 8.82
C ASN A 78 -6.15 -3.54 9.86
N HIS A 79 -4.95 -3.05 9.55
CA HIS A 79 -4.13 -2.26 10.47
C HIS A 79 -3.55 -1.04 9.74
N SER A 80 -3.29 0.03 10.49
CA SER A 80 -2.60 1.23 9.98
C SER A 80 -1.17 1.29 10.49
N VAL A 81 -0.24 1.72 9.66
CA VAL A 81 1.14 2.01 10.06
C VAL A 81 1.27 3.53 10.14
N GLU A 82 1.79 4.01 11.26
CA GLU A 82 1.96 5.45 11.47
C GLU A 82 3.02 6.05 10.54
N SER A 83 2.95 7.36 10.36
CA SER A 83 3.95 8.07 9.56
C SER A 83 5.34 7.92 10.16
N LEU A 84 6.37 7.85 9.31
CA LEU A 84 7.79 7.70 9.70
C LEU A 84 8.12 6.39 10.45
N GLN A 85 7.19 5.43 10.55
CA GLN A 85 7.45 4.13 11.17
C GLN A 85 8.23 3.22 10.20
N VAL A 86 9.14 2.40 10.73
CA VAL A 86 9.99 1.43 10.01
C VAL A 86 9.83 0.04 10.60
#